data_AF-A0A1S8WJY7-F1
#
_entry.id   AF-A0A1S8WJY7-F1
#
_cell.length_a   1.000
_cell.length_b   1.000
_cell.length_c   1.000
_cell.angle_alpha   90.00
_cell.angle_beta   90.00
_cell.angle_gamma   90.00
#
_symmetry.space_group_name_H-M   'P 1'
#
loop_
_entity.id
_entity.type
_entity.pdbx_description
1 polymer ?
#
loop_
_entity_poly.entity_id
_entity_poly.type
_entity_poly.pdbx_seq_one_letter_code
_entity_poly.pdbx_strand_id
1 'polypeptide(L)'
;MLVNHFRNGHKLNTVYYFYFHITKFDHSTSADVWNQIIKDSILGSGLIVKAVLCNRSSRAIYAYGPQDFTPSVQQIDVLLGLLQADKNVVNPNFCIALEECTYKDVTDDKILLASVNKSDLLQTDQSTATYELASVVTTNSLLIGIYPLAGNQEAAKQLLCDMRDYLQDQGL
;
A
#
# COMPACT_ATOMS: atom_id res chain seq x y z
N MET A 1 -21.33 31.78 -14.37
CA MET A 1 -22.29 32.55 -13.57
C MET A 1 -22.23 32.07 -12.14
N LEU A 2 -22.02 33.01 -11.23
CA LEU A 2 -21.96 32.86 -9.78
C LEU A 2 -23.34 32.43 -9.24
N VAL A 3 -23.41 31.46 -8.32
CA VAL A 3 -24.46 31.43 -7.28
C VAL A 3 -23.83 30.92 -5.99
N ASN A 4 -23.51 31.87 -5.11
CA ASN A 4 -23.26 31.61 -3.69
C ASN A 4 -24.60 31.56 -2.97
N HIS A 5 -24.83 30.53 -2.16
CA HIS A 5 -25.86 30.54 -1.12
C HIS A 5 -25.20 30.18 0.21
N PHE A 6 -25.05 31.18 1.08
CA PHE A 6 -24.56 31.04 2.45
C PHE A 6 -25.73 31.05 3.44
N ARG A 7 -25.79 30.05 4.31
CA ARG A 7 -26.38 30.00 5.69
C ARG A 7 -26.32 28.53 6.12
N ASN A 8 -25.85 28.09 7.29
CA ASN A 8 -25.63 28.68 8.60
C ASN A 8 -24.44 27.95 9.27
N GLY A 9 -23.81 28.60 10.24
CA GLY A 9 -22.51 28.22 10.78
C GLY A 9 -22.44 26.85 11.45
N HIS A 10 -21.30 26.18 11.23
CA HIS A 10 -20.45 25.66 12.30
C HIS A 10 -19.05 25.43 11.70
N LYS A 11 -18.05 25.88 12.45
CA LYS A 11 -16.62 25.81 12.14
C LYS A 11 -16.18 24.35 12.29
N LEU A 12 -15.47 23.77 11.30
CA LEU A 12 -14.29 22.92 11.49
C LEU A 12 -13.74 22.36 10.15
N ASN A 13 -12.43 22.55 10.01
CA ASN A 13 -11.45 21.86 9.17
C ASN A 13 -11.57 21.92 7.64
N THR A 14 -10.68 22.74 7.09
CA THR A 14 -9.93 22.51 5.85
C THR A 14 -9.62 21.03 5.64
N VAL A 15 -10.50 20.32 4.93
CA VAL A 15 -10.14 19.10 4.23
C VAL A 15 -9.57 19.58 2.90
N TYR A 16 -8.25 19.54 2.77
CA TYR A 16 -7.64 19.56 1.45
C TYR A 16 -8.23 18.37 0.69
N TYR A 17 -9.14 18.66 -0.24
CA TYR A 17 -9.59 17.72 -1.24
C TYR A 17 -8.36 17.36 -2.09
N PHE A 18 -7.63 16.32 -1.69
CA PHE A 18 -6.90 15.51 -2.65
C PHE A 18 -7.96 14.82 -3.49
N TYR A 19 -8.41 15.54 -4.51
CA TYR A 19 -9.30 15.03 -5.53
C TYR A 19 -8.46 14.08 -6.39
N PHE A 20 -8.26 12.87 -5.90
CA PHE A 20 -7.69 11.78 -6.66
C PHE A 20 -8.62 11.58 -7.87
N HIS A 21 -8.21 12.07 -9.03
CA HIS A 21 -8.86 11.75 -10.30
C HIS A 21 -8.60 10.27 -10.58
N ILE A 22 -9.36 9.39 -9.93
CA ILE A 22 -9.46 8.01 -10.35
C ILE A 22 -10.35 8.02 -11.60
N THR A 23 -9.72 8.28 -12.74
CA THR A 23 -10.34 8.18 -14.06
C THR A 23 -10.97 6.79 -14.15
N LYS A 24 -12.28 6.72 -14.42
CA LYS A 24 -12.98 5.44 -14.63
C LYS A 24 -12.29 4.68 -15.77
N PHE A 25 -11.52 3.65 -15.44
CA PHE A 25 -10.82 2.83 -16.41
C PHE A 25 -11.77 1.82 -17.06
N ASP A 26 -11.71 1.77 -18.39
CA ASP A 26 -12.49 0.88 -19.25
C ASP A 26 -12.07 -0.60 -19.05
N HIS A 27 -13.05 -1.50 -18.95
CA HIS A 27 -12.92 -2.91 -18.54
C HIS A 27 -12.14 -3.80 -19.53
N SER A 28 -10.85 -3.56 -19.72
CA SER A 28 -9.95 -4.49 -20.41
C SER A 28 -9.29 -5.42 -19.38
N THR A 29 -9.70 -6.70 -19.38
CA THR A 29 -9.16 -7.84 -18.60
C THR A 29 -8.53 -7.48 -17.25
N SER A 30 -9.28 -7.63 -16.16
CA SER A 30 -9.02 -7.16 -14.77
C SER A 30 -7.55 -7.00 -14.33
N ALA A 31 -6.64 -7.91 -14.68
CA ALA A 31 -5.21 -7.78 -14.36
C ALA A 31 -4.52 -6.55 -14.98
N ASP A 32 -4.91 -6.14 -16.19
CA ASP A 32 -4.32 -4.98 -16.86
C ASP A 32 -4.70 -3.67 -16.17
N VAL A 33 -5.97 -3.54 -15.76
CA VAL A 33 -6.48 -2.41 -14.98
C VAL A 33 -5.75 -2.28 -13.65
N TRP A 34 -5.56 -3.38 -12.91
CA TRP A 34 -4.82 -3.34 -11.63
C TRP A 34 -3.35 -2.97 -11.82
N ASN A 35 -2.74 -3.44 -12.90
CA ASN A 35 -1.36 -3.11 -13.23
C ASN A 35 -1.20 -1.62 -13.54
N GLN A 36 -2.16 -1.04 -14.28
CA GLN A 36 -2.22 0.40 -14.52
C GLN A 36 -2.44 1.17 -13.21
N ILE A 37 -3.32 0.73 -12.31
CA ILE A 37 -3.55 1.40 -11.02
C ILE A 37 -2.29 1.38 -10.14
N ILE A 38 -1.61 0.24 -10.01
CA ILE A 38 -0.33 0.18 -9.27
C ILE A 38 0.68 1.15 -9.91
N LYS A 39 0.80 1.16 -11.25
CA LYS A 39 1.82 1.98 -11.93
C LYS A 39 1.51 3.47 -11.91
N ASP A 40 0.29 3.87 -12.21
CA ASP A 40 -0.12 5.26 -12.38
C ASP A 40 -0.50 5.90 -11.04
N SER A 41 -1.33 5.21 -10.24
CA SER A 41 -1.84 5.75 -8.98
C SER A 41 -0.89 5.55 -7.80
N ILE A 42 -0.24 4.40 -7.71
CA ILE A 42 0.64 4.09 -6.57
C ILE A 42 2.07 4.52 -6.84
N LEU A 43 2.72 3.95 -7.85
CA LEU A 43 4.11 4.26 -8.20
C LEU A 43 4.23 5.65 -8.82
N GLY A 44 3.25 6.07 -9.63
CA GLY A 44 3.19 7.39 -10.25
C GLY A 44 3.02 8.54 -9.24
N SER A 45 2.57 8.25 -8.01
CA SER A 45 2.54 9.24 -6.93
C SER A 45 3.93 9.70 -6.48
N GLY A 46 4.98 8.90 -6.74
CA GLY A 46 6.33 9.12 -6.24
C GLY A 46 6.49 8.91 -4.72
N LEU A 47 5.43 8.54 -4.01
CA LEU A 47 5.45 8.25 -2.57
C LEU A 47 5.86 6.81 -2.29
N ILE A 48 5.38 5.88 -3.12
CA ILE A 48 5.64 4.45 -2.99
C ILE A 48 6.59 4.02 -4.11
N VAL A 49 7.68 3.34 -3.73
CA VAL A 49 8.73 2.90 -4.66
C VAL A 49 8.51 1.48 -5.16
N LYS A 50 7.85 0.63 -4.35
CA LYS A 50 7.48 -0.74 -4.73
C LYS A 50 6.09 -1.05 -4.20
N ALA A 51 5.24 -1.66 -4.99
CA ALA A 51 3.91 -2.07 -4.58
C ALA A 51 3.48 -3.38 -5.23
N VAL A 52 2.67 -4.17 -4.51
CA VAL A 52 2.08 -5.40 -5.03
C VAL A 52 0.67 -5.56 -4.48
N LEU A 53 -0.23 -5.93 -5.38
CA LEU A 53 -1.61 -6.28 -5.10
C LEU A 53 -1.80 -7.77 -5.39
N CYS A 54 -2.26 -8.53 -4.40
CA CYS A 54 -2.56 -9.94 -4.54
C CYS A 54 -3.89 -10.33 -3.90
N ASN A 55 -4.46 -11.44 -4.33
CA ASN A 55 -5.68 -12.00 -3.77
C ASN A 55 -5.36 -12.65 -2.42
N ARG A 56 -6.15 -12.33 -1.39
CA ARG A 56 -6.02 -12.87 -0.04
C ARG A 56 -6.27 -14.38 0.04
N SER A 57 -7.24 -14.88 -0.71
CA SER A 57 -7.67 -16.29 -0.68
C SER A 57 -6.79 -17.18 -1.56
N SER A 58 -6.52 -16.78 -2.81
CA SER A 58 -5.74 -17.57 -3.76
C SER A 58 -4.24 -17.26 -3.73
N ARG A 59 -3.82 -16.17 -3.05
CA ARG A 59 -2.45 -15.64 -3.08
C ARG A 59 -1.95 -15.29 -4.49
N ALA A 60 -2.88 -15.16 -5.44
CA ALA A 60 -2.60 -14.82 -6.82
C ALA A 60 -2.24 -13.34 -6.93
N ILE A 61 -1.14 -13.01 -7.58
CA ILE A 61 -0.74 -11.61 -7.79
C ILE A 61 -1.61 -11.02 -8.91
N TYR A 62 -2.31 -9.94 -8.60
CA TYR A 62 -3.07 -9.17 -9.59
C TYR A 62 -2.20 -8.15 -10.29
N ALA A 63 -1.37 -7.44 -9.53
CA ALA A 63 -0.50 -6.41 -10.06
C ALA A 63 0.71 -6.20 -9.15
N TYR A 64 1.83 -5.76 -9.71
CA TYR A 64 3.05 -5.47 -8.97
C TYR A 64 3.90 -4.48 -9.74
N GLY A 65 4.77 -3.79 -9.01
CA GLY A 65 5.80 -2.95 -9.60
C GLY A 65 6.82 -2.49 -8.56
N PRO A 66 8.09 -2.27 -8.95
CA PRO A 66 8.68 -2.61 -10.25
C PRO A 66 8.71 -4.13 -10.47
N GLN A 67 9.08 -4.57 -11.68
CA GLN A 67 8.98 -5.97 -12.11
C GLN A 67 9.72 -7.00 -11.22
N ASP A 68 10.72 -6.55 -10.45
CA ASP A 68 11.46 -7.38 -9.49
C ASP A 68 10.76 -7.54 -8.13
N PHE A 69 9.63 -6.85 -7.90
CA PHE A 69 8.89 -6.91 -6.65
C PHE A 69 7.76 -7.94 -6.69
N THR A 70 8.12 -9.20 -6.87
CA THR A 70 7.18 -10.33 -6.91
C THR A 70 7.34 -11.25 -5.69
N PRO A 71 6.52 -11.11 -4.65
CA PRO A 71 6.58 -12.01 -3.51
C PRO A 71 6.04 -13.40 -3.83
N SER A 72 6.60 -14.41 -3.17
CA SER A 72 6.12 -15.79 -3.25
C SER A 72 4.86 -16.00 -2.41
N VAL A 73 4.06 -17.02 -2.74
CA VAL A 73 2.86 -17.41 -1.97
C VAL A 73 3.16 -17.61 -0.48
N GLN A 74 4.29 -18.24 -0.14
CA GLN A 74 4.73 -18.44 1.25
C GLN A 74 4.98 -17.12 1.97
N GLN A 75 5.57 -16.14 1.29
CA GLN A 75 5.86 -14.81 1.85
C GLN A 75 4.57 -14.02 2.11
N ILE A 76 3.60 -14.13 1.18
CA ILE A 76 2.26 -13.54 1.33
C ILE A 76 1.54 -14.17 2.53
N ASP A 77 1.63 -15.50 2.69
CA ASP A 77 0.97 -16.21 3.80
C ASP A 77 1.53 -15.80 5.16
N VAL A 78 2.86 -15.66 5.27
CA VAL A 78 3.51 -15.10 6.46
C VAL A 78 2.96 -13.71 6.78
N LEU A 79 2.87 -12.83 5.77
CA LEU A 79 2.39 -11.47 5.98
C LEU A 79 0.92 -11.41 6.39
N LEU A 80 0.06 -12.25 5.80
CA LEU A 80 -1.33 -12.43 6.22
C LEU A 80 -1.45 -13.01 7.63
N GLY A 81 -0.51 -13.89 8.03
CA GLY A 81 -0.39 -14.41 9.38
C GLY A 81 -0.05 -13.30 10.37
N LEU A 82 0.90 -12.42 10.03
CA LEU A 82 1.30 -11.29 10.87
C LEU A 82 0.17 -10.26 11.05
N LEU A 83 -0.61 -9.99 9.98
CA LEU A 83 -1.80 -9.12 10.05
C LEU A 83 -2.90 -9.66 10.97
N GLN A 84 -2.95 -10.98 11.17
CA GLN A 84 -3.93 -11.66 12.02
C GLN A 84 -3.35 -12.05 13.39
N ALA A 85 -2.06 -11.88 13.61
CA ALA A 85 -1.41 -12.27 14.86
C ALA A 85 -1.83 -11.31 15.96
N ASP A 86 -2.56 -11.82 16.95
CA ASP A 86 -3.05 -11.09 18.14
C ASP A 86 -1.91 -10.73 19.12
N LYS A 87 -0.89 -10.00 18.65
CA LYS A 87 0.24 -9.43 19.42
C LYS A 87 1.36 -10.40 19.84
N ASN A 88 1.35 -11.64 19.35
CA ASN A 88 2.39 -12.63 19.67
C ASN A 88 3.17 -13.06 18.42
N VAL A 89 3.85 -12.10 17.80
CA VAL A 89 4.73 -12.35 16.65
C VAL A 89 6.02 -13.01 17.15
N VAL A 90 6.08 -14.34 17.06
CA VAL A 90 7.24 -15.15 17.50
C VAL A 90 8.47 -14.88 16.64
N ASN A 91 8.28 -14.56 15.36
CA ASN A 91 9.35 -14.19 14.45
C ASN A 91 9.00 -12.90 13.70
N PRO A 92 9.58 -11.75 14.09
CA PRO A 92 9.29 -10.47 13.44
C PRO A 92 10.01 -10.35 12.10
N ASN A 93 11.03 -11.16 11.82
CA ASN A 93 11.78 -11.07 10.56
C ASN A 93 11.13 -11.93 9.47
N PHE A 94 10.80 -11.30 8.35
CA PHE A 94 10.20 -11.95 7.19
C PHE A 94 10.75 -11.36 5.90
N CYS A 95 10.66 -12.10 4.80
CA CYS A 95 11.09 -11.61 3.49
C CYS A 95 9.89 -11.41 2.57
N ILE A 96 9.86 -10.31 1.83
CA ILE A 96 8.87 -10.03 0.78
C ILE A 96 9.61 -9.81 -0.52
N ALA A 97 9.38 -10.66 -1.52
CA ALA A 97 10.19 -10.72 -2.73
C ALA A 97 11.67 -10.92 -2.36
N LEU A 98 12.52 -9.92 -2.63
CA LEU A 98 13.95 -9.89 -2.30
C LEU A 98 14.27 -9.04 -1.05
N GLU A 99 13.25 -8.47 -0.41
CA GLU A 99 13.40 -7.49 0.67
C GLU A 99 13.30 -8.16 2.04
N GLU A 100 14.32 -7.98 2.88
CA GLU A 100 14.30 -8.45 4.26
C GLU A 100 13.62 -7.41 5.16
N CYS A 101 12.45 -7.75 5.68
CA CYS A 101 11.59 -6.90 6.47
C CYS A 101 11.53 -7.35 7.93
N THR A 102 11.38 -6.40 8.85
CA THR A 102 11.12 -6.67 10.27
C THR A 102 9.78 -6.06 10.63
N TYR A 103 8.83 -6.90 11.01
CA TYR A 103 7.55 -6.51 11.59
C TYR A 103 7.78 -5.51 12.73
N LYS A 104 7.07 -4.38 12.66
CA LYS A 104 7.06 -3.37 13.71
C LYS A 104 5.79 -3.48 14.52
N ASP A 105 4.65 -3.21 13.87
CA ASP A 105 3.37 -3.05 14.53
C ASP A 105 2.21 -3.17 13.51
N VAL A 106 0.98 -3.32 14.00
CA VAL A 106 -0.25 -3.24 13.19
C VAL A 106 -1.10 -2.12 13.74
N THR A 107 -1.37 -1.11 12.93
CA THR A 107 -2.24 0.01 13.33
C THR A 107 -3.69 -0.47 13.51
N ASP A 108 -4.51 0.25 14.29
CA ASP A 108 -5.94 -0.03 14.45
C ASP A 108 -6.71 -0.19 13.13
N ASP A 109 -6.24 0.49 12.08
CA ASP A 109 -6.80 0.44 10.73
C ASP A 109 -6.38 -0.83 9.93
N LYS A 110 -5.88 -1.87 10.62
CA LYS A 110 -5.38 -3.14 10.04
C LYS A 110 -4.29 -2.94 8.99
N ILE A 111 -3.43 -1.95 9.22
CA ILE A 111 -2.24 -1.69 8.41
C ILE A 111 -1.04 -2.28 9.14
N LEU A 112 -0.42 -3.30 8.56
CA LEU A 112 0.84 -3.85 9.06
C LEU A 112 1.99 -2.96 8.63
N LEU A 113 2.82 -2.57 9.57
CA LEU A 113 4.04 -1.80 9.37
C LEU A 113 5.26 -2.69 9.61
N ALA A 114 6.24 -2.60 8.72
CA ALA A 114 7.50 -3.30 8.85
C ALA A 114 8.66 -2.44 8.35
N SER A 115 9.82 -2.52 9.00
CA SER A 115 11.03 -1.85 8.52
C SER A 115 11.69 -2.73 7.47
N VAL A 116 12.13 -2.15 6.36
CA VAL A 116 12.92 -2.86 5.36
C VAL A 116 14.39 -2.70 5.75
N ASN A 117 15.03 -3.80 6.16
CA ASN A 117 16.43 -3.83 6.59
C ASN A 117 17.39 -4.02 5.42
N LYS A 118 16.97 -4.81 4.43
CA LYS A 118 17.75 -5.10 3.23
C LYS A 118 16.83 -5.07 2.02
N SER A 119 17.31 -4.43 0.97
CA SER A 119 16.59 -4.22 -0.27
C SER A 119 17.58 -4.34 -1.41
N ASP A 120 17.14 -4.85 -2.55
CA ASP A 120 17.93 -4.78 -3.78
C ASP A 120 18.15 -3.32 -4.25
N LEU A 121 17.22 -2.40 -3.90
CA LEU A 121 17.40 -0.96 -4.15
C LEU A 121 18.40 -0.30 -3.20
N LEU A 122 18.70 -0.93 -2.06
CA LEU A 122 19.75 -0.50 -1.15
C LEU A 122 21.09 -0.97 -1.72
N GLN A 123 21.55 -0.33 -2.81
CA GLN A 123 22.93 -0.51 -3.26
C GLN A 123 23.86 -0.25 -2.08
N THR A 124 24.77 -1.21 -1.85
CA THR A 124 25.62 -1.44 -0.67
C THR A 124 26.56 -0.30 -0.30
N ASP A 125 26.45 0.89 -0.91
CA ASP A 125 27.44 1.95 -0.74
C ASP A 125 26.89 3.31 -0.26
N GLN A 126 25.62 3.69 -0.50
CA GLN A 126 25.19 5.08 -0.19
C GLN A 126 23.68 5.29 0.07
N SER A 127 23.05 4.59 1.02
CA SER A 127 21.73 5.04 1.47
C SER A 127 21.49 4.87 2.96
N THR A 128 21.57 6.00 3.67
CA THR A 128 20.89 6.25 4.94
C THR A 128 19.36 6.27 4.80
N ALA A 129 18.84 6.09 3.58
CA ALA A 129 17.41 6.00 3.31
C ALA A 129 16.83 4.75 3.96
N THR A 130 16.17 4.93 5.10
CA THR A 130 15.39 3.87 5.74
C THR A 130 14.10 3.69 4.95
N TYR A 131 13.74 2.46 4.61
CA TYR A 131 12.49 2.14 3.93
C TYR A 131 11.52 1.49 4.91
N GLU A 132 10.24 1.79 4.77
CA GLU A 132 9.16 1.17 5.53
C GLU A 132 8.19 0.49 4.56
N LEU A 133 7.83 -0.73 4.88
CA LEU A 133 6.79 -1.50 4.23
C LEU A 133 5.51 -1.30 5.02
N ALA A 134 4.44 -0.93 4.33
CA ALA A 134 3.09 -0.99 4.86
C ALA A 134 2.26 -1.96 4.02
N SER A 135 1.47 -2.78 4.70
CA SER A 135 0.54 -3.68 4.07
C SER A 135 -0.86 -3.44 4.59
N VAL A 136 -1.81 -3.34 3.67
CA VAL A 136 -3.23 -3.15 3.94
C VAL A 136 -4.02 -4.31 3.36
N VAL A 137 -4.97 -4.82 4.14
CA VAL A 137 -5.83 -5.93 3.74
C VAL A 137 -7.26 -5.43 3.49
N THR A 138 -7.86 -5.95 2.44
CA THR A 138 -9.27 -5.74 2.06
C THR A 138 -10.05 -7.05 2.27
N THR A 139 -11.31 -7.09 1.83
CA THR A 139 -12.12 -8.31 1.97
C THR A 139 -11.49 -9.48 1.21
N ASN A 140 -11.08 -9.27 -0.05
CA ASN A 140 -10.55 -10.34 -0.91
C ASN A 140 -9.10 -10.12 -1.37
N SER A 141 -8.50 -8.97 -1.09
CA SER A 141 -7.18 -8.59 -1.61
C SER A 141 -6.24 -8.07 -0.52
N LEU A 142 -4.95 -8.08 -0.84
CA LEU A 142 -3.86 -7.61 0.00
C LEU A 142 -3.00 -6.67 -0.86
N LEU A 143 -2.82 -5.45 -0.39
CA LEU A 143 -1.97 -4.45 -1.01
C LEU A 143 -0.77 -4.19 -0.11
N ILE A 144 0.42 -4.37 -0.65
CA ILE A 144 1.69 -4.12 0.03
C ILE A 144 2.39 -3.00 -0.71
N GLY A 145 2.88 -2.00 0.03
CA GLY A 145 3.66 -0.88 -0.49
C GLY A 145 4.91 -0.63 0.33
N ILE A 146 6.02 -0.36 -0.33
CA ILE A 146 7.30 0.06 0.26
C ILE A 146 7.55 1.51 -0.12
N TYR A 147 7.87 2.33 0.87
CA TYR A 147 8.16 3.75 0.70
C TYR A 147 9.39 4.16 1.52
N PRO A 148 10.14 5.17 1.07
CA PRO A 148 11.24 5.73 1.84
C PRO A 148 10.71 6.57 3.02
N LEU A 149 11.35 6.45 4.17
CA LEU A 149 11.12 7.28 5.36
C LEU A 149 11.81 8.65 5.22
N ALA A 150 11.56 9.35 4.12
CA ALA A 150 12.09 10.68 3.83
C ALA A 150 11.09 11.80 4.20
N GLY A 151 10.32 11.61 5.28
CA GLY A 151 9.30 12.57 5.74
C GLY A 151 7.91 12.42 5.10
N ASN A 152 7.75 11.55 4.10
CA ASN A 152 6.48 11.33 3.38
C ASN A 152 5.69 10.10 3.85
N GLN A 153 6.02 9.55 5.01
CA GLN A 153 5.41 8.32 5.54
C GLN A 153 3.89 8.44 5.73
N GLU A 154 3.40 9.59 6.19
CA GLU A 154 1.97 9.81 6.42
C GLU A 154 1.21 9.86 5.09
N ALA A 155 1.77 10.53 4.09
CA ALA A 155 1.20 10.59 2.74
C ALA A 155 1.17 9.21 2.07
N ALA A 156 2.23 8.41 2.21
CA ALA A 156 2.29 7.06 1.68
C ALA A 156 1.25 6.12 2.35
N LYS A 157 1.11 6.21 3.68
CA LYS A 157 0.08 5.47 4.44
C LYS A 157 -1.33 5.88 4.02
N GLN A 158 -1.57 7.19 3.86
CA GLN A 158 -2.85 7.71 3.41
C GLN A 158 -3.20 7.19 2.01
N LEU A 159 -2.24 7.17 1.09
CA LEU A 159 -2.42 6.63 -0.26
C LEU A 159 -2.79 5.14 -0.22
N LEU A 160 -2.12 4.33 0.59
CA LEU A 160 -2.46 2.91 0.75
C LEU A 160 -3.86 2.71 1.34
N CYS A 161 -4.27 3.57 2.27
CA CYS A 161 -5.60 3.55 2.88
C CYS A 161 -6.68 3.91 1.85
N ASP A 162 -6.45 4.94 1.04
CA ASP A 162 -7.34 5.35 -0.05
C ASP A 162 -7.48 4.23 -1.10
N MET A 163 -6.36 3.63 -1.50
CA MET A 163 -6.36 2.50 -2.43
C MET A 163 -7.06 1.27 -1.86
N ARG A 164 -6.93 1.01 -0.55
CA ARG A 164 -7.67 -0.08 0.12
C ARG A 164 -9.18 0.17 0.08
N ASP A 165 -9.62 1.39 0.37
CA ASP A 165 -11.05 1.75 0.34
C ASP A 165 -11.60 1.62 -1.08
N TYR A 166 -10.86 2.13 -2.07
CA TYR A 166 -11.17 1.97 -3.48
C TYR A 166 -11.28 0.49 -3.88
N LEU A 167 -10.33 -0.36 -3.50
CA LEU A 167 -10.39 -1.80 -3.78
C LEU A 167 -11.63 -2.45 -3.17
N GLN A 168 -11.98 -2.09 -1.93
CA GLN A 168 -13.21 -2.60 -1.29
C GLN A 168 -14.47 -2.14 -2.02
N ASP A 169 -14.54 -0.89 -2.47
CA ASP A 169 -15.67 -0.36 -3.24
C ASP A 169 -15.82 -1.08 -4.59
N GLN A 170 -14.70 -1.46 -5.21
CA GLN A 170 -14.67 -2.28 -6.42
C GLN A 170 -15.02 -3.77 -6.16
N GLY A 171 -15.28 -4.17 -4.90
CA GLY A 171 -15.65 -5.54 -4.52
C GLY A 171 -14.46 -6.49 -4.31
N LEU A 172 -13.25 -5.96 -4.14
CA LEU A 172 -12.01 -6.70 -3.93
C LEU A 172 -11.57 -6.81 -2.47
#